data_AF-A0A9E5HKU9-F1
#
_entry.id   AF-A0A9E5HKU9-F1
#
_cell.length_a   1.000
_cell.length_b   1.000
_cell.length_c   1.000
_cell.angle_alpha   90.00
_cell.angle_beta   90.00
_cell.angle_gamma   90.00
#
_symmetry.space_group_name_H-M   'P 1'
#
loop_
_entity.id
_entity.type
_entity.pdbx_description
1 polymer ?
#
loop_
_entity_poly.entity_id
_entity_poly.type
_entity_poly.pdbx_seq_one_letter_code
_entity_poly.pdbx_strand_id
1 'polypeptide(L)'
;DGLDGLAIMPSMIAAGTLGVIAYAVGRVDFTEYLDVHYVPGTGEILIFCSALIGGGLGFLWYNAPPAAVFMGDTGSLALGGALGAIAVATKHEIVWAIIGGLFVVEALSVIIQVLYFKRTGKRVFLMAPIHHHFEKKGWAEPQIVIRFWIIALILAMIGMATLKVR
;
A
#
# COMPACT_ATOMS: atom_id res chain seq x y z
N ASP A 1 0.83 -1.21 -11.28
CA ASP A 1 2.25 -0.87 -11.26
C ASP A 1 2.60 -0.27 -12.61
N GLY A 2 2.96 1.02 -12.66
CA GLY A 2 3.07 1.76 -13.93
C GLY A 2 4.28 2.69 -14.02
N LEU A 3 5.05 2.79 -12.94
CA LEU A 3 6.33 3.52 -12.87
C LEU A 3 7.30 2.71 -12.00
N ASP A 4 8.58 2.89 -12.26
CA ASP A 4 9.67 2.14 -11.64
C ASP A 4 9.73 2.39 -10.12
N GLY A 5 9.58 1.32 -9.32
CA GLY A 5 9.57 1.39 -7.86
C GLY A 5 8.29 1.96 -7.24
N LEU A 6 7.28 2.32 -8.03
CA LEU A 6 6.07 2.98 -7.54
C LEU A 6 5.23 2.07 -6.63
N ALA A 7 5.08 0.79 -6.98
CA ALA A 7 4.22 -0.13 -6.25
C ALA A 7 4.94 -0.87 -5.11
N ILE A 8 6.21 -1.25 -5.28
CA ILE A 8 6.88 -2.16 -4.35
C ILE A 8 7.17 -1.51 -3.00
N MET A 9 7.67 -0.27 -2.97
CA MET A 9 8.01 0.38 -1.70
C MET A 9 6.77 0.67 -0.84
N PRO A 10 5.66 1.22 -1.38
CA PRO A 10 4.41 1.31 -0.61
C PRO A 10 3.89 -0.05 -0.15
N SER A 11 4.07 -1.11 -0.94
CA SER A 11 3.68 -2.48 -0.55
C SER A 11 4.51 -2.99 0.63
N MET A 12 5.82 -2.70 0.66
CA MET A 12 6.69 -3.06 1.79
C MET A 12 6.35 -2.26 3.05
N ILE A 13 6.08 -0.96 2.92
CA ILE A 13 5.63 -0.11 4.02
C ILE A 13 4.31 -0.65 4.59
N ALA A 14 3.36 -1.01 3.72
CA ALA A 14 2.11 -1.64 4.10
C ALA A 14 2.31 -2.97 4.81
N ALA A 15 3.15 -3.86 4.26
CA ALA A 15 3.48 -5.15 4.86
C ALA A 15 4.10 -4.99 6.26
N GLY A 16 5.03 -4.05 6.42
CA GLY A 16 5.65 -3.76 7.71
C GLY A 16 4.64 -3.26 8.72
N THR A 17 3.78 -2.33 8.32
CA THR A 17 2.74 -1.76 9.19
C THR A 17 1.72 -2.81 9.62
N LEU A 18 1.20 -3.59 8.67
CA LEU A 18 0.28 -4.69 8.95
C LEU A 18 0.94 -5.82 9.75
N GLY A 19 2.24 -6.08 9.55
CA GLY A 19 3.00 -7.04 10.33
C GLY A 19 3.13 -6.62 11.80
N VAL A 20 3.40 -5.34 12.05
CA VAL A 20 3.43 -4.78 13.41
C VAL A 20 2.04 -4.87 14.07
N ILE A 21 0.98 -4.54 13.32
CA ILE A 21 -0.41 -4.71 13.79
C ILE A 21 -0.68 -6.17 14.13
N ALA A 22 -0.35 -7.10 13.23
CA ALA A 22 -0.56 -8.53 13.40
C ALA A 22 0.13 -9.07 14.66
N TYR A 23 1.33 -8.57 14.96
CA TYR A 23 2.07 -8.88 16.18
C TYR A 23 1.40 -8.33 17.44
N ALA A 24 0.96 -7.06 17.40
CA ALA A 24 0.28 -6.43 18.52
C ALA A 24 -1.05 -7.13 18.85
N VAL A 25 -1.88 -7.41 17.84
CA VAL A 25 -3.18 -8.08 18.04
C VAL A 25 -3.05 -9.57 18.35
N GLY A 26 -1.91 -10.17 18.03
CA GLY A 26 -1.57 -11.55 18.35
C GLY A 26 -1.11 -11.76 19.79
N ARG A 27 -1.01 -10.68 20.58
CA ARG A 27 -0.51 -10.67 21.96
C ARG A 27 -1.57 -10.13 22.93
N VAL A 28 -1.78 -10.84 24.04
CA VAL A 28 -2.81 -10.49 25.04
C VAL A 28 -2.46 -9.20 25.78
N ASP A 29 -1.18 -8.98 26.08
CA ASP A 29 -0.71 -7.79 26.80
C ASP A 29 -0.85 -6.49 25.98
N PHE A 30 -0.58 -6.55 24.68
CA PHE A 30 -0.77 -5.40 23.79
C PHE A 30 -2.24 -5.10 23.51
N THR A 31 -3.07 -6.13 23.34
CA THR A 31 -4.50 -5.95 23.06
C THR A 31 -5.25 -5.36 24.23
N GLU A 32 -4.90 -5.75 25.46
CA GLU A 32 -5.42 -5.12 26.68
C GLU A 32 -4.95 -3.66 26.82
N TYR A 33 -3.69 -3.36 26.51
CA TYR A 33 -3.15 -2.01 26.60
C TYR A 33 -3.72 -1.03 25.54
N LEU A 34 -3.87 -1.50 24.31
CA LEU A 34 -4.36 -0.71 23.18
C LEU A 34 -5.89 -0.70 23.07
N ASP A 35 -6.58 -1.53 23.85
CA ASP A 35 -8.03 -1.75 23.77
C ASP A 35 -8.47 -2.18 22.35
N VAL A 36 -7.71 -3.14 21.77
CA VAL A 36 -7.97 -3.70 20.44
C VAL A 36 -8.31 -5.18 20.52
N HIS A 37 -9.02 -5.69 19.52
CA HIS A 37 -9.45 -7.09 19.49
C HIS A 37 -8.26 -8.06 19.43
N TYR A 38 -8.21 -9.01 20.36
CA TYR A 38 -7.21 -10.08 20.38
C TYR A 38 -7.53 -11.14 19.33
N VAL A 39 -6.56 -11.45 18.47
CA VAL A 39 -6.68 -12.49 17.44
C VAL A 39 -5.57 -13.53 17.64
N PRO A 40 -5.89 -14.72 18.17
CA PRO A 40 -4.89 -15.74 18.45
C PRO A 40 -4.13 -16.17 17.18
N GLY A 41 -2.80 -16.29 17.29
CA GLY A 41 -1.95 -16.83 16.22
C GLY A 41 -1.59 -15.86 15.09
N THR A 42 -2.07 -14.62 15.09
CA THR A 42 -1.69 -13.63 14.06
C THR A 42 -0.24 -13.15 14.16
N GLY A 43 0.44 -13.40 15.28
CA GLY A 43 1.86 -13.02 15.45
C GLY A 43 2.78 -13.61 14.39
N GLU A 44 2.48 -14.81 13.89
CA GLU A 44 3.26 -15.48 12.84
C GLU A 44 3.21 -14.74 11.49
N ILE A 45 2.17 -13.94 11.25
CA ILE A 45 2.04 -13.13 10.03
C ILE A 45 3.20 -12.14 9.91
N LEU A 46 3.78 -11.68 11.03
CA LEU A 46 4.96 -10.82 11.00
C LEU A 46 6.15 -11.48 10.29
N ILE A 47 6.30 -12.80 10.41
CA ILE A 47 7.37 -13.55 9.72
C ILE A 47 7.15 -13.49 8.20
N PHE A 48 5.91 -13.72 7.76
CA PHE A 48 5.53 -13.60 6.35
C PHE A 48 5.75 -12.17 5.83
N CYS A 49 5.32 -11.15 6.56
CA CYS A 49 5.55 -9.75 6.21
C CYS A 49 7.04 -9.42 6.10
N SER A 50 7.87 -9.95 7.01
CA SER A 50 9.32 -9.75 7.01
C SER A 50 9.97 -10.37 5.77
N ALA A 51 9.54 -11.58 5.39
CA ALA A 51 9.98 -12.23 4.16
C ALA A 51 9.55 -11.45 2.91
N LEU A 52 8.32 -10.92 2.88
CA LEU A 52 7.81 -10.07 1.80
C LEU A 52 8.64 -8.79 1.67
N ILE A 53 8.97 -8.13 2.79
CA ILE A 53 9.86 -6.95 2.79
C ILE A 53 11.25 -7.32 2.28
N GLY A 54 11.84 -8.43 2.73
CA GLY A 54 13.16 -8.87 2.24
C GLY A 54 13.17 -9.13 0.73
N GLY A 55 12.16 -9.84 0.22
CA GLY A 55 11.98 -10.08 -1.21
C GLY A 55 11.72 -8.78 -1.99
N GLY A 56 10.93 -7.87 -1.41
CA GLY A 56 10.64 -6.57 -2.00
C GLY A 56 11.85 -5.64 -2.06
N LEU A 57 12.74 -5.66 -1.07
CA LEU A 57 13.99 -4.92 -1.08
C LEU A 57 14.93 -5.46 -2.16
N GLY A 58 15.03 -6.78 -2.28
CA GLY A 58 15.77 -7.44 -3.36
C GLY A 58 15.20 -7.10 -4.74
N PHE A 59 13.89 -7.06 -4.90
CA PHE A 59 13.24 -6.63 -6.13
C PHE A 59 13.48 -5.15 -6.44
N LEU A 60 13.31 -4.26 -5.45
CA LEU A 60 13.51 -2.82 -5.59
C LEU A 60 14.93 -2.48 -6.03
N TRP A 61 15.94 -3.28 -5.64
CA TRP A 61 17.31 -3.12 -6.13
C TRP A 61 17.41 -3.14 -7.66
N TYR A 62 16.61 -3.97 -8.32
CA TYR A 62 16.57 -4.09 -9.79
C TYR A 62 15.43 -3.30 -10.44
N ASN A 63 14.45 -2.84 -9.66
CA ASN A 63 13.29 -2.10 -10.14
C ASN A 63 13.37 -0.59 -9.86
N ALA A 64 14.36 -0.11 -9.09
CA ALA A 64 14.59 1.31 -8.90
C ALA A 64 14.93 1.99 -10.24
N PRO A 65 14.48 3.23 -10.49
CA PRO A 65 14.69 3.90 -11.77
C PRO A 65 16.19 4.06 -12.10
N PRO A 66 16.65 3.67 -13.30
CA PRO A 66 15.91 2.98 -14.38
C PRO A 66 15.77 1.47 -14.14
N ALA A 67 14.54 0.92 -14.23
CA ALA A 67 14.28 -0.48 -13.91
C ALA A 67 14.91 -1.46 -14.92
N ALA A 68 15.52 -2.51 -14.38
CA ALA A 68 16.00 -3.68 -15.12
C ALA A 68 14.95 -4.81 -15.16
N VAL A 69 14.03 -4.85 -14.18
CA VAL A 69 12.99 -5.88 -14.05
C VAL A 69 11.65 -5.23 -13.70
N PHE A 70 10.58 -5.68 -14.35
CA PHE A 70 9.21 -5.28 -14.05
C PHE A 70 8.50 -6.30 -13.17
N MET A 71 7.58 -5.84 -12.33
CA MET A 71 6.86 -6.69 -11.38
C MET A 71 5.89 -7.66 -12.06
N GLY A 72 5.22 -7.17 -13.11
CA GLY A 72 4.16 -7.90 -13.80
C GLY A 72 2.92 -8.17 -12.95
N ASP A 73 1.96 -8.86 -13.55
CA ASP A 73 0.71 -9.23 -12.88
C ASP A 73 0.93 -10.25 -11.76
N THR A 74 1.93 -11.13 -11.92
CA THR A 74 2.31 -12.12 -10.92
C THR A 74 2.66 -11.48 -9.59
N GLY A 75 3.53 -10.46 -9.59
CA GLY A 75 3.93 -9.78 -8.35
C GLY A 75 2.82 -8.87 -7.83
N SER A 76 2.20 -8.07 -8.69
CA SER A 76 1.21 -7.07 -8.27
C SER A 76 -0.07 -7.67 -7.70
N LEU A 77 -0.61 -8.73 -8.32
CA LEU A 77 -1.80 -9.43 -7.81
C LEU A 77 -1.50 -10.22 -6.55
N ALA A 78 -0.32 -10.87 -6.47
CA ALA A 78 0.09 -11.60 -5.27
C ALA A 78 0.27 -10.66 -4.07
N LEU A 79 0.93 -9.51 -4.25
CA LEU A 79 1.11 -8.52 -3.18
C LEU A 79 -0.23 -7.95 -2.72
N GLY A 80 -1.11 -7.55 -3.64
CA GLY A 80 -2.44 -7.04 -3.31
C GLY A 80 -3.30 -8.07 -2.56
N GLY A 81 -3.31 -9.31 -3.03
CA GLY A 81 -4.03 -10.41 -2.39
C GLY A 81 -3.48 -10.74 -1.00
N ALA A 82 -2.16 -10.80 -0.84
CA ALA A 82 -1.51 -11.07 0.44
C ALA A 82 -1.81 -9.97 1.47
N LEU A 83 -1.62 -8.70 1.12
CA LEU A 83 -1.89 -7.57 2.02
C LEU A 83 -3.37 -7.50 2.42
N GLY A 84 -4.27 -7.72 1.47
CA GLY A 84 -5.71 -7.80 1.75
C GLY A 84 -6.07 -8.96 2.68
N ALA A 85 -5.49 -10.15 2.48
CA ALA A 85 -5.71 -11.30 3.35
C ALA A 85 -5.20 -11.04 4.77
N ILE A 86 -4.03 -10.42 4.92
CA ILE A 86 -3.48 -10.03 6.23
C ILE A 86 -4.40 -9.04 6.95
N ALA A 87 -4.91 -8.04 6.25
CA ALA A 87 -5.84 -7.07 6.83
C ALA A 87 -7.11 -7.73 7.38
N VAL A 88 -7.67 -8.70 6.65
CA VAL A 88 -8.86 -9.46 7.08
C VAL A 88 -8.53 -10.43 8.23
N ALA A 89 -7.38 -11.10 8.16
CA ALA A 89 -6.93 -12.02 9.22
C ALA A 89 -6.70 -11.29 10.54
N THR A 90 -6.22 -10.05 10.48
CA THR A 90 -5.97 -9.20 11.66
C THR A 90 -7.18 -8.38 12.10
N LYS A 91 -8.31 -8.39 11.37
CA LYS A 91 -9.52 -7.59 11.64
C LYS A 91 -9.30 -6.07 11.58
N HIS A 92 -8.40 -5.62 10.71
CA HIS A 92 -7.99 -4.23 10.57
C HIS A 92 -8.22 -3.71 9.14
N GLU A 93 -9.38 -4.00 8.56
CA GLU A 93 -9.73 -3.65 7.18
C GLU A 93 -9.85 -2.13 6.96
N ILE A 94 -10.41 -1.40 7.93
CA ILE A 94 -10.52 0.07 7.86
C ILE A 94 -9.13 0.71 7.95
N VAL A 95 -8.28 0.19 8.84
CA VAL A 95 -6.89 0.66 8.96
C VAL A 95 -6.12 0.33 7.69
N TRP A 96 -6.38 -0.82 7.06
CA TRP A 96 -5.82 -1.16 5.75
C TRP A 96 -6.24 -0.18 4.65
N ALA A 97 -7.50 0.27 4.62
CA ALA A 97 -7.93 1.29 3.66
C ALA A 97 -7.15 2.62 3.82
N ILE A 98 -6.70 2.95 5.03
CA ILE A 98 -5.84 4.11 5.32
C ILE A 98 -4.41 3.84 4.88
N ILE A 99 -3.79 2.74 5.35
CA ILE A 99 -2.40 2.36 5.03
C ILE A 99 -2.22 2.19 3.52
N GLY A 100 -3.13 1.47 2.87
CA GLY A 100 -3.21 1.27 1.44
C GLY A 100 -3.83 2.45 0.68
N GLY A 101 -4.02 3.60 1.34
CA GLY A 101 -4.72 4.75 0.78
C GLY A 101 -4.13 5.24 -0.55
N LEU A 102 -2.82 5.09 -0.76
CA LEU A 102 -2.19 5.37 -2.04
C LEU A 102 -2.75 4.48 -3.17
N PHE A 103 -2.85 3.17 -2.93
CA PHE A 103 -3.44 2.21 -3.87
C PHE A 103 -4.93 2.49 -4.10
N VAL A 104 -5.64 2.88 -3.04
CA VAL A 104 -7.05 3.27 -3.12
C VAL A 104 -7.23 4.50 -4.00
N VAL A 105 -6.41 5.54 -3.82
CA VAL A 105 -6.46 6.76 -4.64
C VAL A 105 -6.15 6.46 -6.11
N GLU A 106 -5.16 5.61 -6.38
CA GLU A 106 -4.85 5.16 -7.74
C GLU A 106 -6.05 4.47 -8.40
N ALA A 107 -6.66 3.49 -7.71
CA ALA A 107 -7.85 2.80 -8.22
C ALA A 107 -9.05 3.74 -8.40
N LEU A 108 -9.31 4.61 -7.41
CA LEU A 108 -10.40 5.59 -7.48
C LEU A 108 -10.20 6.59 -8.61
N SER A 109 -8.96 6.99 -8.91
CA SER A 109 -8.68 7.91 -10.02
C SER A 109 -9.15 7.33 -11.36
N VAL A 110 -8.96 6.02 -11.57
CA VAL A 110 -9.42 5.31 -12.78
C VAL A 110 -10.94 5.20 -12.78
N ILE A 111 -11.55 4.80 -11.67
CA ILE A 111 -13.01 4.66 -11.55
C ILE A 111 -13.71 5.99 -11.84
N ILE A 112 -13.25 7.08 -11.22
CA ILE A 112 -13.78 8.44 -11.41
C ILE A 112 -13.60 8.86 -12.87
N GLN A 113 -12.41 8.66 -13.45
CA GLN A 113 -12.12 9.02 -14.82
C GLN A 113 -13.04 8.29 -15.82
N VAL A 114 -13.20 6.97 -15.68
CA VAL A 114 -14.04 6.16 -16.57
C VAL A 114 -15.50 6.55 -16.43
N LEU A 115 -16.00 6.70 -15.20
CA LEU A 115 -17.40 7.07 -14.95
C LEU A 115 -17.73 8.46 -15.51
N TYR A 116 -16.84 9.42 -15.32
CA TYR A 116 -17.02 10.79 -15.79
C TYR A 116 -16.91 10.89 -17.32
N PHE A 117 -15.95 10.19 -17.93
CA PHE A 117 -15.77 10.18 -19.38
C PHE A 117 -16.98 9.55 -20.08
N LYS A 118 -17.52 8.44 -19.55
CA LYS A 118 -18.74 7.81 -20.07
C LYS A 118 -19.97 8.72 -20.04
N ARG A 119 -20.05 9.64 -19.06
CA ARG A 119 -21.20 10.56 -18.90
C ARG A 119 -21.07 11.86 -19.67
N THR A 120 -19.85 12.41 -19.78
CA THR A 120 -19.65 13.78 -20.27
C THR A 120 -18.80 13.87 -21.54
N GLY A 121 -18.12 12.78 -21.93
CA GLY A 121 -17.10 12.78 -22.98
C GLY A 121 -15.83 13.57 -22.62
N LYS A 122 -15.76 14.16 -21.42
CA LYS A 122 -14.63 14.95 -20.93
C LYS A 122 -13.82 14.15 -19.90
N ARG A 123 -12.56 14.52 -19.74
CA ARG A 123 -11.62 13.90 -18.78
C ARG A 123 -11.51 14.75 -17.52
N VAL A 124 -11.48 14.14 -16.34
CA VAL A 124 -11.24 14.84 -15.05
C VAL A 124 -9.74 15.05 -14.86
N PHE A 125 -8.98 13.97 -14.96
CA PHE A 125 -7.52 13.97 -14.95
C PHE A 125 -6.99 13.97 -16.38
N LEU A 126 -5.84 14.62 -16.61
CA LEU A 126 -5.12 14.58 -17.88
C LEU A 126 -4.93 13.13 -18.39
N MET A 127 -4.61 12.21 -17.49
CA MET A 127 -4.52 10.77 -17.71
C MET A 127 -4.81 10.06 -16.38
N ALA A 128 -5.39 8.87 -16.43
CA ALA A 128 -5.54 8.00 -15.27
C ALA A 128 -4.74 6.70 -15.55
N PRO A 129 -4.10 6.09 -14.54
CA PRO A 129 -4.15 6.41 -13.10
C PRO A 129 -3.42 7.72 -12.69
N ILE A 130 -3.46 8.09 -11.41
CA ILE A 130 -3.11 9.46 -10.96
C ILE A 130 -1.62 9.77 -11.12
N HIS A 131 -0.73 8.79 -11.10
CA HIS A 131 0.69 9.04 -11.38
C HIS A 131 0.90 9.60 -12.79
N HIS A 132 0.23 9.05 -13.81
CA HIS A 132 0.30 9.58 -15.18
C HIS A 132 -0.26 11.00 -15.31
N HIS A 133 -1.20 11.39 -14.45
CA HIS A 133 -1.66 12.77 -14.38
C HIS A 133 -0.53 13.73 -14.00
N PHE A 134 0.33 13.34 -13.06
CA PHE A 134 1.49 14.14 -12.63
C PHE A 134 2.61 14.14 -13.68
N GLU A 135 2.84 13.03 -14.37
CA GLU A 135 3.78 13.00 -15.51
C GLU A 135 3.34 13.96 -16.61
N LYS A 136 2.05 13.98 -16.95
CA LYS A 136 1.51 14.94 -17.94
C LYS A 136 1.55 16.39 -17.47
N LYS A 137 1.67 16.65 -16.17
CA LYS A 137 1.94 17.98 -15.61
C LYS A 137 3.43 18.35 -15.65
N GLY A 138 4.29 17.48 -16.15
CA GLY A 138 5.73 17.72 -16.31
C GLY A 138 6.58 17.32 -15.11
N TRP A 139 6.07 16.50 -14.18
CA TRP A 139 6.90 15.96 -13.10
C TRP A 139 7.76 14.80 -13.62
N ALA A 140 9.01 14.74 -13.17
CA ALA A 140 9.88 13.61 -13.48
C ALA A 140 9.39 12.34 -12.76
N GLU A 141 9.56 11.18 -13.39
CA GLU A 141 9.14 9.89 -12.83
C GLU A 141 9.74 9.63 -11.43
N PRO A 142 11.07 9.76 -11.19
CA PRO A 142 11.63 9.57 -9.86
C PRO A 142 11.06 10.52 -8.80
N GLN A 143 10.70 11.75 -9.21
CA GLN A 143 10.08 12.73 -8.33
C GLN A 143 8.67 12.28 -7.89
N ILE A 144 7.89 11.67 -8.79
CA ILE A 144 6.56 11.14 -8.46
C ILE A 144 6.71 9.94 -7.52
N VAL A 145 7.59 9.00 -7.86
CA VAL A 145 7.85 7.78 -7.08
C VAL A 145 8.24 8.11 -5.64
N ILE A 146 9.26 8.97 -5.44
CA ILE A 146 9.71 9.34 -4.09
C ILE A 146 8.61 10.07 -3.30
N ARG A 147 7.83 10.96 -3.94
CA ARG A 147 6.71 11.63 -3.26
C ARG A 147 5.64 10.65 -2.82
N PHE A 148 5.36 9.64 -3.64
CA PHE A 148 4.37 8.62 -3.34
C PHE A 148 4.86 7.71 -2.20
N TRP A 149 6.16 7.44 -2.11
CA TRP A 149 6.75 6.75 -0.95
C TRP A 149 6.59 7.55 0.35
N ILE A 150 6.82 8.87 0.31
CA ILE A 150 6.61 9.76 1.45
C ILE A 150 5.14 9.72 1.89
N ILE A 151 4.20 9.81 0.94
CA ILE A 151 2.77 9.73 1.23
C ILE A 151 2.41 8.37 1.84
N ALA A 152 2.93 7.27 1.28
CA ALA A 152 2.70 5.92 1.81
C ALA A 152 3.22 5.76 3.26
N LEU A 153 4.40 6.32 3.55
CA LEU A 153 4.96 6.32 4.90
C LEU A 153 4.09 7.13 5.88
N ILE A 154 3.60 8.30 5.46
CA ILE A 154 2.68 9.11 6.27
C ILE A 154 1.37 8.37 6.53
N LEU A 155 0.77 7.76 5.51
CA LEU A 155 -0.44 6.96 5.64
C LEU A 155 -0.25 5.76 6.57
N ALA A 156 0.92 5.11 6.52
CA ALA A 156 1.27 4.05 7.46
C ALA A 156 1.36 4.54 8.91
N MET A 157 1.99 5.69 9.15
CA MET A 157 2.05 6.29 10.49
C MET A 157 0.66 6.69 11.01
N ILE A 158 -0.19 7.25 10.14
CA ILE A 158 -1.58 7.56 10.48
C ILE A 158 -2.34 6.27 10.82
N GLY A 159 -2.17 5.21 10.03
CA GLY A 159 -2.74 3.89 10.28
C GLY A 159 -2.32 3.34 11.65
N MET A 160 -1.04 3.40 12.00
CA MET A 160 -0.58 2.98 13.33
C MET A 160 -1.14 3.87 14.46
N ALA A 161 -1.21 5.18 14.26
CA ALA A 161 -1.78 6.08 15.25
C ALA A 161 -3.25 5.76 15.56
N THR A 162 -4.00 5.23 14.59
CA THR A 162 -5.41 4.85 14.78
C THR A 162 -5.62 3.72 15.80
N LEU A 163 -4.59 2.88 16.03
CA LEU A 163 -4.65 1.77 17.02
C LEU A 163 -4.79 2.25 18.46
N LYS A 164 -4.50 3.54 18.74
CA LYS A 164 -4.54 4.12 20.08
C LYS A 164 -5.48 5.32 20.16
N VAL A 165 -6.47 5.38 19.28
CA VAL A 165 -7.49 6.43 19.33
C VAL A 165 -8.50 6.05 20.41
N ARG A 166 -8.58 6.89 21.45
CA ARG A 166 -9.54 6.81 22.56
C ARG A 166 -10.76 7.66 22.25
#